data_AF-A0A1A8R9K5-F1
#
_entry.id   AF-A0A1A8R9K5-F1
#
_cell.length_a   1.000
_cell.length_b   1.000
_cell.length_c   1.000
_cell.angle_alpha   90.00
_cell.angle_beta   90.00
_cell.angle_gamma   90.00
#
_symmetry.space_group_name_H-M   'P 1'
#
loop_
_entity.id
_entity.type
_entity.pdbx_description
1 polymer ?
#
loop_
_entity_poly.entity_id
_entity_poly.type
_entity_poly.pdbx_seq_one_letter_code
_entity_poly.pdbx_strand_id
1 'polypeptide(L)'
;MLGDEPTDDDPSTTTATAVAEKILLAPLVVRKGSNRPAVEVTVNQRHRCVALLDTGADITLISGALYSSMCEERGEGQSPPTLIPGPMIFDDFYGAPATATTEVNISIGGMSFKHLVYINEEMTIPMLIGLDCL
;
A
#
# COMPACT_ATOMS: atom_id res chain seq x y z
N MET A 1 11.52 -5.29 -72.34
CA MET A 1 10.20 -5.49 -71.73
C MET A 1 10.37 -6.49 -70.59
N LEU A 2 10.36 -5.96 -69.37
CA LEU A 2 10.42 -6.60 -68.05
C LEU A 2 9.20 -5.99 -67.33
N GLY A 3 8.35 -6.61 -66.54
CA GLY A 3 8.29 -7.85 -65.76
C GLY A 3 7.17 -7.60 -64.72
N ASP A 4 6.51 -8.65 -64.24
CA ASP A 4 5.24 -8.67 -63.47
C ASP A 4 5.13 -7.83 -62.17
N GLU A 5 3.87 -7.55 -61.80
CA GLU A 5 3.29 -7.06 -60.51
C GLU A 5 3.77 -7.84 -59.25
N PRO A 6 3.68 -7.32 -57.99
CA PRO A 6 2.43 -6.77 -57.40
C PRO A 6 2.55 -5.58 -56.41
N THR A 7 1.40 -5.00 -56.13
CA THR A 7 1.08 -4.03 -55.07
C THR A 7 1.42 -4.59 -53.69
N ASP A 8 2.42 -4.02 -53.02
CA ASP A 8 2.59 -4.14 -51.57
C ASP A 8 1.81 -3.01 -50.90
N ASP A 9 0.60 -3.35 -50.42
CA ASP A 9 -0.03 -2.61 -49.34
C ASP A 9 0.87 -2.73 -48.12
N ASP A 10 1.52 -1.62 -47.75
CA ASP A 10 2.29 -1.48 -46.50
C ASP A 10 1.29 -1.31 -45.34
N PRO A 11 1.04 -2.34 -44.49
CA PRO A 11 0.41 -2.07 -43.23
C PRO A 11 1.55 -1.55 -42.35
N SER A 12 1.66 -0.21 -42.29
CA SER A 12 2.37 0.49 -41.23
C SER A 12 2.16 -0.26 -39.93
N THR A 13 3.17 -1.05 -39.57
CA THR A 13 3.20 -1.84 -38.35
C THR A 13 3.35 -0.81 -37.26
N THR A 14 2.21 -0.26 -36.86
CA THR A 14 2.07 0.49 -35.62
C THR A 14 2.37 -0.55 -34.57
N THR A 15 3.62 -0.58 -34.13
CA THR A 15 4.01 -1.16 -32.86
C THR A 15 3.16 -0.45 -31.81
N ALA A 16 1.97 -1.00 -31.57
CA ALA A 16 1.21 -0.72 -30.38
C ALA A 16 2.13 -1.14 -29.25
N THR A 17 2.86 -0.17 -28.70
CA THR A 17 3.51 -0.32 -27.41
C THR A 17 2.43 -0.82 -26.49
N ALA A 18 2.50 -2.10 -26.12
CA ALA A 18 1.59 -2.68 -25.15
C ALA A 18 1.85 -1.90 -23.87
N VAL A 19 1.04 -0.87 -23.63
CA VAL A 19 0.94 -0.23 -22.33
C VAL A 19 0.41 -1.35 -21.46
N ALA A 20 1.29 -1.97 -20.67
CA ALA A 20 0.88 -2.90 -19.65
C ALA A 20 -0.19 -2.17 -18.84
N GLU A 21 -1.44 -2.62 -18.96
CA GLU A 21 -2.53 -2.03 -18.21
C GLU A 21 -2.10 -2.06 -16.74
N LYS A 22 -1.98 -0.88 -16.11
CA LYS A 22 -1.65 -0.79 -14.70
C LYS A 22 -2.85 -1.37 -13.95
N ILE A 23 -2.77 -2.65 -13.59
CA ILE A 23 -3.77 -3.31 -12.78
C ILE A 23 -3.67 -2.73 -11.37
N LEU A 24 -4.63 -1.90 -11.00
CA LEU A 24 -4.76 -1.42 -9.63
C LEU A 24 -5.42 -2.52 -8.79
N LEU A 25 -4.82 -2.86 -7.65
CA LEU A 25 -5.41 -3.81 -6.70
C LEU A 25 -6.72 -3.29 -6.11
N ALA A 26 -6.86 -1.96 -6.00
CA ALA A 26 -8.07 -1.28 -5.57
C ALA A 26 -8.12 0.14 -6.15
N PRO A 27 -9.31 0.78 -6.23
CA PRO A 27 -9.44 2.17 -6.63
C PRO A 27 -8.66 3.10 -5.70
N LEU A 28 -7.97 4.08 -6.28
CA LEU A 28 -7.32 5.13 -5.49
C LEU A 28 -8.36 6.07 -4.87
N VAL A 29 -8.13 6.45 -3.63
CA VAL A 29 -8.95 7.39 -2.88
C VAL A 29 -8.46 8.81 -3.16
N VAL A 30 -9.33 9.64 -3.74
CA VAL A 30 -9.07 11.07 -3.95
C VAL A 30 -9.43 11.84 -2.68
N ARG A 31 -8.43 12.34 -1.93
CA ARG A 31 -8.67 13.17 -0.74
C ARG A 31 -8.68 14.65 -1.13
N LYS A 32 -9.77 15.37 -0.82
CA LYS A 32 -9.83 16.83 -1.03
C LYS A 32 -8.68 17.51 -0.29
N GLY A 33 -7.86 18.27 -1.01
CA GLY A 33 -6.71 19.01 -0.45
C GLY A 33 -5.40 18.21 -0.33
N SER A 34 -5.36 16.95 -0.78
CA SER A 34 -4.13 16.17 -0.86
C SER A 34 -4.00 15.50 -2.23
N ASN A 35 -2.87 15.74 -2.89
CA ASN A 35 -2.49 15.03 -4.12
C ASN A 35 -1.79 13.70 -3.83
N ARG A 36 -1.67 13.29 -2.56
CA ARG A 36 -1.02 12.03 -2.22
C ARG A 36 -1.93 10.84 -2.56
N PRO A 37 -1.43 9.84 -3.28
CA PRO A 37 -2.19 8.64 -3.58
C PRO A 37 -2.51 7.90 -2.29
N ALA A 38 -3.73 7.38 -2.22
CA ALA A 38 -4.23 6.67 -1.06
C ALA A 38 -5.13 5.52 -1.51
N VAL A 39 -5.27 4.50 -0.67
CA VAL A 39 -6.11 3.34 -0.94
C VAL A 39 -6.88 2.96 0.32
N GLU A 40 -8.07 2.41 0.13
CA GLU A 40 -8.80 1.83 1.24
C GLU A 40 -8.22 0.45 1.57
N VAL A 41 -7.94 0.22 2.86
CA VAL A 41 -7.33 -0.98 3.40
C VAL A 41 -8.18 -1.52 4.52
N THR A 42 -8.34 -2.84 4.58
CA THR A 42 -8.86 -3.50 5.78
C THR A 42 -7.71 -4.19 6.51
N VAL A 43 -7.48 -3.80 7.76
CA VAL A 43 -6.45 -4.39 8.61
C VAL A 43 -7.08 -5.41 9.56
N ASN A 44 -6.45 -6.56 9.71
CA ASN A 44 -6.93 -7.70 10.50
C ASN A 44 -8.40 -8.05 10.23
N GLN A 45 -8.80 -7.96 8.95
CA GLN A 45 -10.15 -8.28 8.45
C GLN A 45 -11.29 -7.45 9.05
N ARG A 46 -11.01 -6.43 9.87
CA ARG A 46 -12.03 -5.69 10.61
C ARG A 46 -11.83 -4.17 10.58
N HIS A 47 -10.59 -3.71 10.62
CA HIS A 47 -10.28 -2.29 10.79
C HIS A 47 -10.07 -1.63 9.43
N ARG A 48 -11.14 -1.03 8.90
CA ARG A 48 -11.09 -0.28 7.64
C ARG A 48 -10.45 1.09 7.85
N CYS A 49 -9.45 1.43 7.05
CA CYS A 49 -8.81 2.74 7.07
C CYS A 49 -8.34 3.15 5.66
N VAL A 50 -8.01 4.43 5.52
CA VAL A 50 -7.38 4.95 4.29
C VAL A 50 -5.89 5.02 4.50
N ALA A 51 -5.14 4.18 3.79
CA ALA A 51 -3.69 4.17 3.82
C ALA A 51 -3.13 5.12 2.75
N LEU A 52 -2.10 5.89 3.10
CA LEU A 52 -1.32 6.64 2.11
C LEU A 52 -0.31 5.71 1.43
N LEU A 53 -0.16 5.84 0.11
CA LEU A 53 0.90 5.15 -0.63
C LEU A 53 2.09 6.12 -0.74
N ASP A 54 3.24 5.75 -0.19
CA ASP A 54 4.42 6.60 -0.15
C ASP A 54 5.65 5.86 -0.68
N THR A 55 5.97 6.07 -1.96
CA THR A 55 7.16 5.48 -2.59
C THR A 55 8.48 6.08 -2.07
N GLY A 56 8.42 7.14 -1.25
CA GLY A 56 9.60 7.70 -0.57
C GLY A 56 9.87 7.08 0.79
N ALA A 57 8.98 6.21 1.28
CA ALA A 57 9.17 5.49 2.54
C ALA A 57 9.62 4.06 2.25
N ASP A 58 10.71 3.62 2.88
CA ASP A 58 11.22 2.24 2.73
C ASP A 58 10.33 1.21 3.44
N ILE A 59 9.57 1.63 4.44
CA ILE A 59 8.83 0.75 5.37
C ILE A 59 7.38 1.18 5.54
N THR A 60 6.54 0.22 5.91
CA THR A 60 5.12 0.42 6.19
C THR A 60 4.90 0.71 7.68
N LEU A 61 4.11 1.76 7.95
CA LEU A 61 3.79 2.26 9.29
C LEU A 61 2.29 2.19 9.56
N ILE A 62 1.93 1.93 10.82
CA ILE A 62 0.59 2.16 11.37
C ILE A 62 0.66 3.16 12.53
N SER A 63 -0.43 3.92 12.74
CA SER A 63 -0.52 4.79 13.91
C SER A 63 -0.78 4.01 15.19
N GLY A 64 -0.32 4.56 16.31
CA GLY A 64 -0.68 4.08 17.65
C GLY A 64 -2.19 4.03 17.89
N ALA A 65 -2.95 4.96 17.30
CA ALA A 65 -4.42 4.96 17.37
C ALA A 65 -5.04 3.77 16.64
N LEU A 66 -4.53 3.41 15.45
CA LEU A 66 -5.00 2.23 14.71
C LEU A 66 -4.64 0.95 15.49
N TYR A 67 -3.42 0.88 16.02
CA TYR A 67 -2.99 -0.24 16.85
C TYR A 67 -3.85 -0.43 18.11
N SER A 68 -4.14 0.66 18.82
CA SER A 68 -5.02 0.66 19.99
C SER A 68 -6.43 0.17 19.64
N SER A 69 -7.00 0.63 18.52
CA SER A 69 -8.29 0.15 18.02
C SER A 69 -8.29 -1.36 17.73
N MET A 70 -7.23 -1.89 17.11
CA MET A 70 -7.07 -3.34 16.91
C MET A 70 -7.02 -4.13 18.21
N CYS A 71 -6.44 -3.53 19.25
CA CYS A 71 -6.44 -4.14 20.57
C CYS A 71 -7.83 -4.08 21.19
N GLU A 72 -8.57 -2.99 21.10
CA GLU A 72 -9.87 -2.85 21.77
C GLU A 72 -10.99 -3.67 21.10
N GLU A 73 -11.04 -3.70 19.76
CA GLU A 73 -12.13 -4.33 18.99
C GLU A 73 -11.77 -5.72 18.45
N ARG A 74 -10.86 -6.43 19.13
CA ARG A 74 -10.33 -7.76 18.78
C ARG A 74 -11.38 -8.86 18.53
N GLY A 75 -12.62 -8.69 19.00
CA GLY A 75 -13.66 -9.73 18.90
C GLY A 75 -13.47 -10.83 19.94
N GLU A 76 -14.54 -11.54 20.28
CA GLU A 76 -14.50 -12.54 21.33
C GLU A 76 -13.51 -13.65 20.99
N GLY A 77 -12.54 -13.89 21.88
CA GLY A 77 -11.57 -14.98 21.76
C GLY A 77 -10.34 -14.71 20.89
N GLN A 78 -10.14 -13.50 20.36
CA GLN A 78 -8.90 -13.17 19.64
C GLN A 78 -7.89 -12.46 20.54
N SER A 79 -6.64 -12.92 20.49
CA SER A 79 -5.51 -12.24 21.11
C SER A 79 -5.19 -10.94 20.37
N PRO A 80 -4.73 -9.88 21.07
CA PRO A 80 -4.22 -8.70 20.40
C PRO A 80 -3.04 -9.05 19.49
N PRO A 81 -2.76 -8.25 18.46
CA PRO A 81 -1.55 -8.40 17.67
C PRO A 81 -0.32 -8.39 18.58
N THR A 82 0.61 -9.34 18.36
CA THR A 82 1.81 -9.43 19.19
C THR A 82 2.70 -8.21 18.95
N LEU A 83 3.08 -7.53 20.03
CA LEU A 83 4.11 -6.50 19.99
C LEU A 83 5.48 -7.14 20.06
N ILE A 84 6.33 -6.77 19.11
CA ILE A 84 7.74 -7.14 19.07
C ILE A 84 8.52 -5.85 19.38
N PRO A 85 9.11 -5.73 20.59
CA PRO A 85 9.93 -4.57 20.94
C PRO A 85 11.15 -4.50 20.02
N GLY A 86 11.41 -3.31 19.48
CA GLY A 86 12.52 -3.09 18.56
C GLY A 86 12.58 -1.62 18.18
N PRO A 87 13.40 -0.80 18.87
CA PRO A 87 13.49 0.61 18.57
C PRO A 87 14.06 0.79 17.16
N MET A 88 13.32 1.50 16.31
CA MET A 88 13.80 1.97 15.02
C MET A 88 13.70 3.50 15.00
N ILE A 89 14.84 4.14 14.76
CA ILE A 89 14.90 5.59 14.58
C ILE A 89 14.63 5.84 13.10
N PHE A 90 13.64 6.67 12.80
CA PHE A 90 13.37 7.12 11.43
C PHE A 90 14.14 8.41 11.18
N ASP A 91 14.99 8.38 10.15
CA ASP A 91 15.80 9.54 9.80
C ASP A 91 14.96 10.67 9.19
N ASP A 92 13.84 10.34 8.53
CA ASP A 92 12.96 11.32 7.90
C ASP A 92 11.49 10.86 7.86
N PHE A 93 10.59 11.82 8.04
CA PHE A 93 9.13 11.70 8.18
C PHE A 93 8.61 11.43 9.60
N TYR A 94 8.03 12.47 10.21
CA TYR A 94 7.54 12.58 11.59
C TYR A 94 8.59 12.61 12.71
N GLY A 95 9.85 12.22 12.48
CA GLY A 95 10.97 12.38 13.44
C GLY A 95 10.79 11.65 14.78
N ALA A 96 9.68 10.94 14.95
CA ALA A 96 9.34 10.17 16.14
C ALA A 96 9.86 8.75 15.98
N PRO A 97 10.49 8.16 17.02
CA PRO A 97 10.95 6.79 16.95
C PRO A 97 9.75 5.83 16.86
N ALA A 98 9.83 4.80 16.01
CA ALA A 98 8.99 3.62 16.22
C ALA A 98 9.55 2.82 17.39
N THR A 99 8.65 2.43 18.28
CA THR A 99 9.00 1.75 19.53
C THR A 99 8.80 0.24 19.44
N ALA A 100 7.96 -0.21 18.51
CA ALA A 100 7.63 -1.62 18.33
C ALA A 100 7.17 -1.91 16.89
N THR A 101 7.26 -3.19 16.53
CA THR A 101 6.63 -3.76 15.34
C THR A 101 5.51 -4.71 15.72
N THR A 102 4.60 -4.95 14.79
CA THR A 102 3.55 -5.96 14.93
C THR A 102 3.20 -6.57 13.57
N GLU A 103 2.82 -7.85 13.55
CA GLU A 103 2.34 -8.49 12.32
C GLU A 103 0.83 -8.24 12.17
N VAL A 104 0.42 -7.75 11.00
CA VAL A 104 -0.98 -7.50 10.66
C VAL A 104 -1.35 -8.19 9.35
N ASN A 105 -2.63 -8.55 9.21
CA ASN A 105 -3.20 -8.93 7.92
C ASN A 105 -3.71 -7.67 7.21
N ILE A 106 -3.20 -7.40 6.02
CA ILE A 106 -3.58 -6.26 5.19
C ILE A 106 -4.39 -6.78 4.02
N SER A 107 -5.59 -6.23 3.82
CA SER A 107 -6.42 -6.52 2.65
C SER A 107 -6.65 -5.26 1.81
N ILE A 108 -6.32 -5.33 0.52
CA ILE A 108 -6.48 -4.26 -0.47
C ILE A 108 -7.20 -4.85 -1.68
N GLY A 109 -8.45 -4.42 -1.88
CA GLY A 109 -9.32 -5.02 -2.89
C GLY A 109 -9.49 -6.52 -2.68
N GLY A 110 -9.16 -7.33 -3.70
CA GLY A 110 -9.24 -8.80 -3.62
C GLY A 110 -8.00 -9.48 -3.03
N MET A 111 -6.93 -8.72 -2.72
CA MET A 111 -5.68 -9.26 -2.19
C MET A 111 -5.65 -9.18 -0.67
N SER A 112 -5.12 -10.20 -0.01
CA SER A 112 -4.86 -10.19 1.44
C SER A 112 -3.55 -10.88 1.75
N PHE A 113 -2.73 -10.27 2.62
CA PHE A 113 -1.43 -10.79 3.00
C PHE A 113 -1.07 -10.40 4.44
N LYS A 114 -0.10 -11.10 5.03
CA LYS A 114 0.48 -10.74 6.33
C LYS A 114 1.73 -9.90 6.12
N HIS A 115 1.90 -8.87 6.95
CA HIS A 115 3.07 -8.00 6.88
C HIS A 115 3.47 -7.51 8.27
N LEU A 116 4.77 -7.36 8.48
CA LEU A 116 5.30 -6.75 9.69
C LEU A 116 5.30 -5.23 9.52
N VAL A 117 4.58 -4.52 10.37
CA VAL A 117 4.46 -3.05 10.33
C VAL A 117 5.06 -2.43 11.58
N TYR A 118 5.59 -1.21 11.42
CA TYR A 118 6.08 -0.43 12.55
C TYR A 118 4.97 0.45 13.13
N ILE A 119 4.97 0.62 14.44
CA ILE A 119 4.01 1.46 15.15
C ILE A 119 4.66 2.81 15.42
N ASN A 120 4.05 3.86 14.89
CA ASN A 120 4.41 5.24 15.21
C ASN A 120 3.27 5.90 16.00
N GLU A 121 3.51 6.17 17.27
CA GLU A 121 2.53 6.76 18.20
C GLU A 121 2.17 8.21 17.86
N GLU A 122 3.06 8.94 17.17
CA GLU A 122 2.88 10.36 16.83
C GLU A 122 2.19 10.55 15.46
N MET A 123 2.05 9.48 14.69
CA MET A 123 1.46 9.52 13.35
C MET A 123 -0.06 9.72 13.41
N THR A 124 -0.55 10.75 12.72
CA THR A 124 -1.99 11.08 12.67
C THR A 124 -2.76 10.37 11.56
N ILE A 125 -2.04 9.91 10.53
CA ILE A 125 -2.61 9.09 9.46
C ILE A 125 -2.68 7.64 9.98
N PRO A 126 -3.77 6.89 9.73
CA PRO A 126 -3.90 5.55 10.29
C PRO A 126 -2.85 4.56 9.77
N MET A 127 -2.48 4.68 8.48
CA MET A 127 -1.54 3.78 7.84
C MET A 127 -0.80 4.46 6.68
N LEU A 128 0.49 4.15 6.52
CA LEU A 128 1.33 4.54 5.40
C LEU A 128 1.99 3.28 4.86
N ILE A 129 1.83 3.04 3.56
CA ILE A 129 2.36 1.88 2.84
C ILE A 129 3.63 2.34 2.11
N GLY A 130 4.76 1.80 2.54
CA GLY A 130 6.07 2.04 1.95
C GLY A 130 6.44 1.00 0.89
N LEU A 131 7.67 1.10 0.39
CA LEU A 131 8.22 0.23 -0.66
C LEU A 131 8.31 -1.25 -0.25
N ASP A 132 8.36 -1.55 1.05
CA ASP A 132 8.27 -2.92 1.56
C ASP A 132 6.93 -3.62 1.26
N CYS A 133 5.91 -2.87 0.82
CA CYS A 133 4.58 -3.36 0.44
C CYS A 133 4.14 -2.98 -0.99
N LEU A 134 4.92 -2.18 -1.73
CA LEU A 134 4.55 -1.64 -3.06
C LEU A 134 5.19 -2.37 -4.23
#